data_AF-A0A9D2RBZ2-F1
#
_entry.id   AF-A0A9D2RBZ2-F1
#
_cell.length_a   1.000
_cell.length_b   1.000
_cell.length_c   1.000
_cell.angle_alpha   90.00
_cell.angle_beta   90.00
_cell.angle_gamma   90.00
#
_symmetry.space_group_name_H-M   'P 1'
#
loop_
_entity.id
_entity.type
_entity.pdbx_description
1 polymer ?
#
loop_
_entity_poly.entity_id
_entity_poly.type
_entity_poly.pdbx_seq_one_letter_code
_entity_poly.pdbx_strand_id
1 'polypeptide(L)'
;MNWICKTVLELPKEYQEELPTLLQYFDDIYAILYASSKIQYYEHCNNMADVARAYLKDVPWFSGLPENVKQYFDYEGFGEQLQSESRYVLGENGSFCFS
;
A
#
# COMPACT_ATOMS: atom_id res chain seq x y z
N MET A 1 7.12 27.71 -14.99
CA MET A 1 6.90 26.33 -14.53
C MET A 1 7.07 26.34 -13.02
N ASN A 2 6.01 26.04 -12.25
CA ASN A 2 6.05 26.08 -10.78
C ASN A 2 6.94 24.92 -10.27
N TRP A 3 7.75 25.15 -9.24
CA TRP A 3 8.68 24.15 -8.71
C TRP A 3 7.95 22.90 -8.19
N ILE A 4 6.74 23.10 -7.66
CA ILE A 4 5.84 22.03 -7.20
C ILE A 4 5.55 21.03 -8.32
N CYS A 5 5.35 21.50 -9.55
CA CYS A 5 5.08 20.63 -10.70
C CYS A 5 6.27 19.74 -11.06
N LYS A 6 7.52 20.17 -10.79
CA LYS A 6 8.69 19.32 -11.04
C LYS A 6 8.79 18.21 -9.99
N THR A 7 8.54 18.54 -8.72
CA THR A 7 8.60 17.57 -7.62
C THR A 7 7.52 16.50 -7.74
N VAL A 8 6.31 16.85 -8.19
CA VAL A 8 5.25 15.85 -8.44
C VAL A 8 5.65 14.88 -9.56
N LEU A 9 6.34 15.34 -10.59
CA LEU A 9 6.80 14.48 -11.70
C LEU A 9 7.89 13.48 -11.29
N GLU A 10 8.53 13.66 -10.14
CA GLU A 10 9.52 12.73 -9.59
C GLU A 10 8.89 11.58 -8.80
N LEU A 11 7.61 11.67 -8.44
CA LEU A 11 6.89 10.62 -7.74
C LEU A 11 6.51 9.46 -8.69
N PRO A 12 6.36 8.22 -8.18
CA PRO A 12 5.74 7.13 -8.93
C PRO A 12 4.34 7.51 -9.42
N LYS A 13 3.91 6.95 -10.55
CA LYS A 13 2.65 7.32 -11.22
C LYS A 13 1.45 7.12 -10.30
N GLU A 14 1.49 6.06 -9.51
CA GLU A 14 0.44 5.66 -8.58
C GLU A 14 0.27 6.71 -7.47
N TYR A 15 1.36 7.38 -7.09
CA TYR A 15 1.38 8.39 -6.03
C TYR A 15 0.91 9.74 -6.58
N GLN A 16 1.18 10.00 -7.87
CA GLN A 16 0.64 11.18 -8.57
C GLN A 16 -0.88 11.08 -8.72
N GLU A 17 -1.40 9.89 -9.05
CA GLU A 17 -2.84 9.64 -9.19
C GLU A 17 -3.57 9.71 -7.85
N GLU A 18 -2.92 9.27 -6.76
CA GLU A 18 -3.47 9.24 -5.40
C GLU A 18 -2.97 10.39 -4.51
N LEU A 19 -2.41 11.46 -5.10
CA LEU A 19 -1.81 12.56 -4.36
C LEU A 19 -2.79 13.21 -3.35
N PRO A 20 -4.09 13.44 -3.69
CA PRO A 20 -5.06 13.97 -2.73
C PRO A 20 -5.31 13.03 -1.53
N THR A 21 -5.25 11.72 -1.75
CA THR A 21 -5.37 10.70 -0.71
C THR A 21 -4.15 10.76 0.21
N LEU A 22 -2.95 10.78 -0.36
CA LEU A 22 -1.69 10.83 0.40
C LEU A 22 -1.57 12.13 1.21
N LEU A 23 -1.96 13.28 0.67
CA LEU A 23 -1.91 14.58 1.37
C LEU A 23 -2.89 14.70 2.55
N GLN A 24 -3.79 13.74 2.77
CA GLN A 24 -4.57 13.67 4.02
C GLN A 24 -3.75 13.08 5.18
N TYR A 25 -2.66 12.37 4.87
CA TYR A 25 -1.82 11.67 5.85
C TYR A 25 -0.41 12.26 5.97
N PHE A 26 -0.01 13.10 5.01
CA PHE A 26 1.27 13.80 5.01
C PHE A 26 1.07 15.31 4.95
N ASP A 27 1.94 16.02 5.64
CA ASP A 27 1.89 17.49 5.71
C ASP A 27 2.11 18.15 4.35
N ASP A 28 2.97 17.58 3.51
CA ASP A 28 3.28 18.08 2.18
C ASP A 28 3.85 17.01 1.21
N ILE A 29 4.09 17.44 -0.04
CA ILE A 29 4.65 16.61 -1.12
C ILE A 29 6.09 16.16 -0.81
N TYR A 30 6.87 16.93 -0.05
CA TYR A 30 8.24 16.55 0.29
C TYR A 30 8.27 15.41 1.30
N ALA A 31 7.34 15.40 2.26
CA ALA A 31 7.17 14.30 3.19
C ALA A 31 6.80 13.00 2.46
N ILE A 32 5.92 13.09 1.44
CA ILE A 32 5.59 11.95 0.56
C ILE A 32 6.84 11.48 -0.20
N LEU A 33 7.61 12.40 -0.80
CA LEU A 33 8.80 12.06 -1.58
C LEU A 33 9.86 11.38 -0.70
N TYR A 34 10.09 11.89 0.52
CA TYR A 34 11.01 11.29 1.48
C TYR A 34 10.56 9.90 1.93
N ALA A 35 9.26 9.72 2.15
CA ALA A 35 8.68 8.44 2.54
C ALA A 35 8.54 7.46 1.37
N SER A 36 8.58 7.91 0.11
CA SER A 36 8.28 7.09 -1.08
C SER A 36 9.07 5.78 -1.17
N SER A 37 10.35 5.81 -0.77
CA SER A 37 11.21 4.62 -0.74
C SER A 37 10.81 3.56 0.31
N LYS A 38 9.98 3.95 1.28
CA LYS A 38 9.50 3.11 2.40
C LYS A 38 8.01 2.78 2.29
N ILE A 39 7.32 3.36 1.32
CA ILE A 39 5.89 3.11 1.12
C ILE A 39 5.75 1.87 0.24
N GLN A 40 5.05 0.87 0.77
CA GLN A 40 4.67 -0.29 -0.02
C GLN A 40 3.30 -0.03 -0.64
N TYR A 41 3.24 -0.04 -1.97
CA TYR A 41 2.00 0.12 -2.72
C TYR A 41 1.46 -1.24 -3.17
N TYR A 42 0.21 -1.50 -2.84
CA TYR A 42 -0.53 -2.70 -3.23
C TYR A 42 -1.59 -2.31 -4.27
N GLU A 43 -1.27 -2.53 -5.53
CA GLU A 43 -2.17 -2.26 -6.65
C GLU A 43 -3.45 -3.10 -6.57
N HIS A 44 -4.60 -2.49 -6.89
CA HIS A 44 -5.92 -3.14 -6.92
C HIS A 44 -6.39 -3.77 -5.60
N CYS A 45 -5.80 -3.40 -4.47
CA CYS A 45 -6.24 -3.84 -3.14
C CYS A 45 -7.25 -2.85 -2.58
N ASN A 46 -8.52 -3.27 -2.47
CA ASN A 46 -9.64 -2.42 -2.03
C ASN A 46 -9.99 -2.58 -0.54
N ASN A 47 -9.42 -3.58 0.12
CA ASN A 47 -9.63 -3.89 1.52
C ASN A 47 -8.39 -4.58 2.11
N MET A 48 -8.38 -4.74 3.43
CA MET A 48 -7.25 -5.36 4.14
C MET A 48 -7.07 -6.85 3.83
N ALA A 49 -8.10 -7.56 3.38
CA ALA A 49 -7.96 -8.95 2.95
C ALA A 49 -7.21 -9.08 1.62
N ASP A 50 -7.41 -8.15 0.69
CA ASP A 50 -6.64 -8.09 -0.56
C ASP A 50 -5.17 -7.75 -0.29
N VAL A 51 -4.93 -6.80 0.63
CA VAL A 51 -3.59 -6.49 1.12
C VAL A 51 -2.93 -7.72 1.75
N ALA A 52 -3.64 -8.44 2.62
CA ALA A 52 -3.15 -9.66 3.24
C ALA A 52 -2.74 -10.71 2.19
N ARG A 53 -3.56 -10.91 1.14
CA ARG A 53 -3.24 -11.82 0.03
C ARG A 53 -1.98 -11.37 -0.72
N ALA A 54 -1.88 -10.07 -1.03
CA ALA A 54 -0.74 -9.52 -1.74
C ALA A 54 0.55 -9.64 -0.92
N TYR A 55 0.50 -9.30 0.37
CA TYR A 55 1.61 -9.48 1.30
C TYR A 55 2.08 -10.93 1.36
N LEU A 56 1.15 -11.87 1.56
CA LEU A 56 1.48 -13.29 1.73
C LEU A 56 1.99 -13.97 0.45
N LYS A 57 1.73 -13.39 -0.72
CA LYS A 57 2.29 -13.86 -2.00
C LYS A 57 3.81 -13.78 -2.03
N ASP A 58 4.38 -12.77 -1.38
CA ASP A 58 5.83 -12.54 -1.33
C ASP A 58 6.49 -13.28 -0.16
N VAL A 59 5.71 -13.88 0.75
CA VAL A 59 6.20 -14.66 1.90
C VAL A 59 6.53 -16.09 1.45
N PRO A 60 7.81 -16.51 1.41
CA PRO A 60 8.20 -17.76 0.75
C PRO A 60 7.57 -19.02 1.34
N TRP A 61 7.39 -19.06 2.66
CA TRP A 61 6.83 -20.23 3.33
C TRP A 61 5.31 -20.34 3.09
N PHE A 62 4.60 -19.21 2.96
CA PHE A 62 3.17 -19.19 2.72
C PHE A 62 2.85 -19.42 1.24
N SER A 63 3.62 -18.77 0.35
CA SER A 63 3.46 -18.92 -1.10
C SER A 63 3.74 -20.35 -1.57
N GLY A 64 4.57 -21.10 -0.85
CA GLY A 64 4.80 -22.53 -1.07
C GLY A 64 3.65 -23.46 -0.67
N LEU A 65 2.62 -22.97 0.04
CA LEU A 65 1.47 -23.79 0.42
C LEU A 65 0.60 -24.16 -0.80
N PRO A 66 -0.01 -25.35 -0.82
CA PRO A 66 -1.01 -25.71 -1.82
C PRO A 66 -2.19 -24.74 -1.83
N GLU A 67 -2.72 -24.44 -3.01
CA GLU A 67 -3.84 -23.48 -3.16
C GLU A 67 -5.10 -23.94 -2.41
N ASN A 68 -5.33 -25.26 -2.37
CA ASN A 68 -6.44 -25.84 -1.64
C ASN A 68 -6.31 -25.70 -0.11
N VAL A 69 -5.13 -25.34 0.40
CA VAL A 69 -4.89 -24.99 1.82
C VAL A 69 -5.02 -23.48 2.00
N LYS A 70 -4.43 -22.69 1.10
CA LYS A 70 -4.48 -21.21 1.14
C LYS A 70 -5.90 -20.65 1.13
N GLN A 71 -6.85 -21.31 0.47
CA GLN A 71 -8.25 -20.87 0.44
C GLN A 71 -8.93 -20.85 1.82
N TYR A 72 -8.40 -21.59 2.80
CA TYR A 72 -8.93 -21.64 4.17
C TYR A 72 -8.24 -20.67 5.12
N PHE A 73 -7.25 -19.91 4.65
CA PHE A 73 -6.59 -18.91 5.46
C PHE A 73 -7.52 -17.71 5.70
N ASP A 74 -7.53 -17.21 6.93
CA ASP A 74 -8.31 -16.04 7.31
C ASP A 74 -7.57 -14.75 6.90
N TYR A 75 -7.76 -14.35 5.64
CA TYR A 75 -7.18 -13.12 5.09
C TYR A 75 -7.77 -11.86 5.73
N GLU A 76 -9.02 -11.90 6.19
CA GLU A 76 -9.69 -10.75 6.79
C GLU A 76 -9.09 -10.47 8.17
N GLY A 77 -9.05 -11.48 9.05
CA GLY A 77 -8.44 -11.36 10.37
C GLY A 77 -6.95 -11.01 10.33
N PHE A 78 -6.19 -11.60 9.40
CA PHE A 78 -4.78 -11.23 9.22
C PHE A 78 -4.62 -9.80 8.68
N GLY A 79 -5.50 -9.38 7.77
CA GLY A 79 -5.53 -8.01 7.25
C GLY A 79 -5.80 -6.98 8.35
N GLU A 80 -6.74 -7.26 9.26
CA GLU A 80 -7.00 -6.41 10.43
C GLU A 80 -5.78 -6.30 11.35
N GLN A 81 -5.08 -7.42 11.57
CA GLN A 81 -3.84 -7.40 12.33
C GLN A 81 -2.78 -6.53 11.66
N LEU A 82 -2.58 -6.67 10.35
CA LEU A 82 -1.66 -5.80 9.59
C LEU A 82 -2.03 -4.32 9.76
N GLN A 83 -3.33 -3.99 9.67
CA GLN A 83 -3.82 -2.62 9.87
C GLN A 83 -3.54 -2.08 11.28
N SER A 84 -3.54 -2.96 12.29
CA SER A 84 -3.23 -2.56 13.67
C SER A 84 -1.73 -2.28 13.88
N GLU A 85 -0.86 -2.98 13.14
CA GLU A 85 0.60 -2.90 13.29
C GLU A 85 1.23 -1.81 12.41
N SER A 86 0.63 -1.50 11.26
CA SER A 86 1.13 -0.49 10.31
C SER A 86 0.04 0.51 9.92
N ARG A 87 0.43 1.69 9.43
CA ARG A 87 -0.55 2.64 8.89
C ARG A 87 -0.89 2.21 7.47
N TYR A 88 -2.15 1.86 7.22
CA TYR A 88 -2.65 1.58 5.88
C TYR A 88 -3.60 2.68 5.44
N VAL A 89 -3.46 3.10 4.17
CA VAL A 89 -4.33 4.08 3.53
C VAL A 89 -4.92 3.44 2.28
N LEU A 90 -6.24 3.36 2.24
CA LEU A 90 -6.99 2.89 1.07
C LEU A 90 -7.16 4.07 0.10
N GLY A 91 -6.58 3.95 -1.09
CA GLY A 91 -6.83 4.82 -2.23
C GLY A 91 -7.92 4.27 -3.15
N GLU A 92 -8.21 4.98 -4.24
CA GLU A 92 -9.17 4.54 -5.26
C GLU A 92 -8.62 3.39 -6.11
N ASN A 93 -7.30 3.34 -6.36
CA ASN A 93 -6.65 2.38 -7.25
C ASN A 93 -5.83 1.30 -6.52
N GLY A 94 -5.64 1.44 -5.21
CA GLY A 94 -4.83 0.51 -4.41
C GLY A 94 -4.64 0.96 -2.97
N SER A 95 -3.89 0.16 -2.21
CA SER A 95 -3.62 0.41 -0.80
C SER A 95 -2.16 0.79 -0.57
N PHE A 96 -1.91 1.83 0.22
CA PHE A 96 -0.58 2.24 0.65
C PHE A 96 -0.33 1.77 2.08
N CYS A 97 0.82 1.13 2.31
CA CYS A 97 1.31 0.76 3.63
C CYS A 97 2.51 1.64 4.01
N PHE A 98 2.46 2.22 5.21
CA PHE A 98 3.55 2.97 5.82
C PHE A 98 4.10 2.18 7.02
N SER A 99 5.37 1.78 6.94
CA SER A 99 6.14 1.21 8.06
C SER A 99 7.10 2.22 8.67
#